data_AF-F2LHA6-F1
#
_entry.id   AF-F2LHA6-F1
#
_cell.length_a   1.000
_cell.length_b   1.000
_cell.length_c   1.000
_cell.angle_alpha   90.00
_cell.angle_beta   90.00
_cell.angle_gamma   90.00
#
_symmetry.space_group_name_H-M   'P 1'
#
loop_
_entity.id
_entity.type
_entity.pdbx_description
1 polymer ?
#
loop_
_entity_poly.entity_id
_entity_poly.type
_entity_poly.pdbx_seq_one_letter_code
_entity_poly.pdbx_strand_id
1 'polypeptide(L)'
;MDSVGKRLRGERMRLGLSQPEFAALGGLKHKTQLNYEADVSAPDARYLLALREVGVDIWYVLTGEVSPAVLPADEGDLVDGYRQLNEAGKAAVQGFIATCINTGSMTAGGEGASAPRVKRLAENRRAALDQRMAENVERAMAEVERLKTERAGKTRK
;
A
#
# COMPACT_ATOMS: atom_id res chain seq x y z
N MET A 1 -4.10 -9.56 -19.19
CA MET A 1 -3.21 -9.21 -18.06
C MET A 1 -2.76 -7.78 -18.26
N ASP A 2 -2.97 -6.92 -17.26
CA ASP A 2 -2.40 -5.57 -17.29
C ASP A 2 -0.88 -5.64 -17.16
N SER A 3 -0.19 -4.64 -17.71
CA SER A 3 1.26 -4.52 -17.61
C SER A 3 1.69 -3.98 -16.25
N VAL A 4 2.98 -4.13 -15.93
CA VAL A 4 3.58 -3.54 -14.71
C VAL A 4 3.36 -2.03 -14.69
N GLY A 5 3.54 -1.33 -15.82
CA GLY A 5 3.33 0.11 -15.92
C GLY A 5 1.88 0.53 -15.62
N LYS A 6 0.90 -0.21 -16.14
CA LYS A 6 -0.52 0.04 -15.86
C LYS A 6 -0.86 -0.16 -14.38
N ARG A 7 -0.34 -1.21 -13.74
CA ARG A 7 -0.57 -1.46 -12.31
C ARG A 7 0.12 -0.43 -11.42
N LEU A 8 1.34 -0.03 -11.78
CA LEU A 8 2.06 1.07 -11.11
C LEU A 8 1.27 2.38 -11.19
N ARG A 9 0.70 2.69 -12.35
CA ARG A 9 -0.20 3.84 -12.53
C ARG A 9 -1.46 3.71 -11.66
N GLY A 10 -2.05 2.52 -11.59
CA GLY A 10 -3.20 2.24 -10.74
C GLY A 10 -2.92 2.55 -9.27
N GLU A 11 -1.79 2.06 -8.75
CA GLU A 11 -1.35 2.32 -7.37
C GLU A 11 -1.10 3.80 -7.12
N ARG A 12 -0.44 4.50 -8.05
CA ARG A 12 -0.27 5.95 -7.94
C ARG A 12 -1.62 6.68 -7.85
N MET A 13 -2.57 6.32 -8.72
CA MET A 13 -3.89 6.93 -8.73
C MET A 13 -4.69 6.60 -7.47
N ARG A 14 -4.55 5.38 -6.92
CA ARG A 14 -5.15 4.97 -5.65
C ARG A 14 -4.68 5.86 -4.49
N LEU A 15 -3.41 6.27 -4.51
CA LEU A 15 -2.82 7.18 -3.53
C LEU A 15 -3.12 8.66 -3.82
N GLY A 16 -3.79 8.99 -4.93
CA GLY A 16 -4.12 10.37 -5.29
C GLY A 16 -2.92 11.22 -5.73
N LEU A 17 -1.78 10.58 -6.06
CA LEU A 17 -0.53 11.28 -6.35
C LEU A 17 -0.39 11.61 -7.85
N SER A 18 0.20 12.76 -8.13
CA SER A 18 0.64 13.12 -9.48
C SER A 18 1.90 12.36 -9.88
N GLN A 19 2.19 12.28 -11.19
CA GLN A 19 3.42 11.62 -11.67
C GLN A 19 4.70 12.27 -11.13
N PRO A 20 4.83 13.62 -11.03
CA PRO A 20 6.00 14.24 -10.43
C PRO A 20 6.18 13.90 -8.95
N GLU A 21 5.11 13.92 -8.15
CA GLU A 21 5.17 13.56 -6.72
C GLU A 21 5.60 12.11 -6.54
N PHE A 22 5.02 11.21 -7.34
CA PHE A 22 5.35 9.79 -7.27
C PHE A 22 6.79 9.50 -7.73
N ALA A 23 7.27 10.19 -8.76
CA ALA A 23 8.67 10.10 -9.17
C ALA A 23 9.62 10.60 -8.07
N ALA A 24 9.26 11.70 -7.39
CA ALA A 24 10.07 12.31 -6.35
C ALA A 24 10.30 11.37 -5.16
N LEU A 25 9.30 10.56 -4.78
CA LEU A 25 9.42 9.56 -3.71
C LEU A 25 10.56 8.57 -3.94
N GLY A 26 10.87 8.29 -5.21
CA GLY A 26 12.00 7.46 -5.61
C GLY A 26 13.28 8.21 -5.95
N GLY A 27 13.31 9.54 -5.78
CA GLY A 27 14.40 10.40 -6.26
C GLY A 27 14.53 10.45 -7.79
N LEU A 28 13.46 10.12 -8.52
CA LEU A 28 13.44 10.06 -9.97
C LEU A 28 12.90 11.34 -10.60
N LYS A 29 13.19 11.50 -11.89
CA LYS A 29 12.61 12.58 -12.70
C LYS A 29 11.20 12.17 -13.16
N HIS A 30 10.34 13.16 -13.36
CA HIS A 30 8.98 12.96 -13.93
C HIS A 30 8.98 12.11 -15.21
N LYS A 31 9.94 12.35 -16.13
CA LYS A 31 10.09 11.57 -17.37
C LYS A 31 10.31 10.07 -17.12
N THR A 32 11.03 9.71 -16.06
CA THR A 32 11.28 8.31 -15.71
C THR A 32 9.97 7.63 -15.29
N GLN A 33 9.15 8.31 -14.48
CA GLN A 33 7.85 7.79 -14.08
C GLN A 33 6.89 7.65 -15.28
N LEU A 34 6.90 8.61 -16.20
CA LEU A 34 6.14 8.52 -17.45
C LEU A 34 6.54 7.28 -18.26
N ASN A 35 7.84 7.01 -18.39
CA ASN A 35 8.35 5.85 -19.12
C ASN A 35 7.96 4.54 -18.43
N TYR A 36 7.96 4.48 -17.10
CA TYR A 36 7.51 3.30 -16.37
C TYR A 36 6.02 3.03 -16.58
N GLU A 37 5.17 4.05 -16.49
CA GLU A 37 3.72 3.89 -16.69
C GLU A 37 3.33 3.58 -18.14
N ALA A 38 4.18 3.92 -19.10
CA ALA A 38 4.01 3.63 -20.52
C ALA A 38 4.71 2.33 -20.97
N ASP A 39 5.29 1.57 -20.03
CA ASP A 39 6.05 0.33 -20.30
C ASP A 39 7.25 0.52 -21.25
N VAL A 40 7.76 1.75 -21.38
CA VAL A 40 8.96 2.07 -22.17
C VAL A 40 10.23 1.56 -21.48
N SER A 41 10.20 1.51 -20.15
CA SER A 41 11.27 0.93 -19.32
C SER A 41 10.66 0.33 -18.06
N ALA A 42 11.35 -0.63 -17.44
CA ALA A 42 10.88 -1.25 -16.20
C ALA A 42 11.34 -0.46 -14.95
N PRO A 43 10.50 -0.34 -13.91
CA PRO A 43 10.92 0.20 -12.61
C PRO A 43 11.97 -0.71 -11.96
N ASP A 44 12.98 -0.10 -11.34
CA ASP A 44 14.00 -0.85 -10.61
C ASP A 44 13.55 -1.18 -9.17
N ALA A 45 14.25 -2.13 -8.54
CA ALA A 45 13.90 -2.58 -7.19
C ALA A 45 14.08 -1.48 -6.13
N ARG A 46 15.05 -0.57 -6.28
CA ARG A 46 15.26 0.52 -5.32
C ARG A 46 14.09 1.50 -5.35
N TYR A 47 13.61 1.80 -6.55
CA TYR A 47 12.43 2.61 -6.76
C TYR A 47 11.18 1.99 -6.11
N LEU A 48 10.92 0.71 -6.39
CA LEU A 48 9.76 0.01 -5.82
C LEU A 48 9.83 -0.05 -4.29
N LEU A 49 11.01 -0.29 -3.71
CA LEU A 49 11.20 -0.28 -2.25
C LEU A 49 10.91 1.10 -1.64
N ALA A 50 11.31 2.19 -2.29
CA ALA A 50 10.97 3.55 -1.83
C ALA A 50 9.45 3.79 -1.85
N LEU A 51 8.75 3.28 -2.87
CA LEU A 51 7.30 3.40 -2.98
C LEU A 51 6.53 2.57 -1.93
N ARG A 52 7.10 1.45 -1.48
CA ARG A 52 6.46 0.64 -0.40
C ARG A 52 6.32 1.42 0.90
N GLU A 53 7.27 2.29 1.22
CA GLU A 53 7.24 3.11 2.44
C GLU A 53 6.06 4.08 2.49
N VAL A 54 5.46 4.39 1.33
CA VAL A 54 4.24 5.20 1.22
C VAL A 54 2.98 4.38 0.94
N GLY A 55 3.06 3.06 1.10
CA GLY A 55 1.91 2.17 1.02
C GLY A 55 1.56 1.68 -0.39
N VAL A 56 2.50 1.70 -1.35
CA VAL A 56 2.33 1.01 -2.63
C VAL A 56 2.45 -0.51 -2.44
N ASP A 57 1.50 -1.25 -2.99
CA ASP A 57 1.53 -2.71 -3.01
C ASP A 57 2.46 -3.19 -4.15
N ILE A 58 3.75 -3.40 -3.83
CA ILE A 58 4.73 -3.93 -4.77
C ILE A 58 4.29 -5.30 -5.31
N TRP A 59 3.67 -6.14 -4.48
CA TRP A 59 3.23 -7.48 -4.92
C TRP A 59 2.22 -7.33 -6.05
N TYR A 60 1.19 -6.53 -5.85
CA TYR A 60 0.23 -6.21 -6.90
C TYR A 60 0.88 -5.62 -8.15
N VAL A 61 1.81 -4.67 -8.00
CA VAL A 61 2.53 -4.10 -9.14
C VAL A 61 3.27 -5.17 -9.95
N LEU A 62 3.91 -6.14 -9.30
CA LEU A 62 4.71 -7.17 -9.96
C LEU A 62 3.87 -8.34 -10.50
N THR A 63 2.95 -8.87 -9.71
CA THR A 63 2.21 -10.11 -10.00
C THR A 63 0.83 -9.86 -10.61
N GLY A 64 0.23 -8.71 -10.33
CA GLY A 64 -1.17 -8.42 -10.66
C GLY A 64 -2.18 -9.03 -9.69
N GLU A 65 -1.71 -9.67 -8.63
CA GLU A 65 -2.54 -10.22 -7.56
C GLU A 65 -2.52 -9.25 -6.38
N VAL A 66 -3.65 -9.06 -5.70
CA VAL A 66 -3.66 -8.28 -4.45
C VAL A 66 -2.82 -9.04 -3.42
N SER A 67 -1.91 -8.34 -2.74
CA SER A 67 -1.09 -9.00 -1.73
C SER A 67 -1.97 -9.61 -0.65
N PRO A 68 -1.78 -10.90 -0.28
CA PRO A 68 -2.44 -11.46 0.90
C PRO A 68 -2.00 -10.79 2.21
N ALA A 69 -0.96 -9.92 2.15
CA ALA A 69 -0.51 -9.12 3.29
C ALA A 69 -1.29 -7.80 3.46
N VAL A 70 -1.98 -7.32 2.43
CA VAL A 70 -2.87 -6.13 2.55
C VAL A 70 -4.24 -6.62 2.99
N LEU A 71 -4.32 -6.96 4.27
CA LEU A 71 -5.57 -7.30 4.91
C LEU A 71 -6.33 -6.01 5.25
N PRO A 72 -7.66 -5.97 5.08
CA PRO A 72 -8.52 -5.01 5.75
C PRO A 72 -8.13 -4.89 7.22
N ALA A 73 -8.21 -3.69 7.79
CA ALA A 73 -7.61 -3.43 9.09
C ALA A 73 -8.15 -4.31 10.23
N ASP A 74 -9.42 -4.72 10.14
CA ASP A 74 -10.07 -5.70 11.00
C ASP A 74 -9.53 -7.12 10.82
N GLU A 75 -9.28 -7.55 9.59
CA GLU A 75 -8.61 -8.83 9.30
C GLU A 75 -7.14 -8.83 9.74
N GLY A 76 -6.45 -7.70 9.59
CA GLY A 76 -5.09 -7.50 10.07
C GLY A 76 -4.98 -7.63 11.60
N ASP A 77 -5.90 -7.01 12.33
CA ASP A 77 -5.97 -7.12 13.80
C ASP A 77 -6.21 -8.57 14.25
N LEU A 78 -7.08 -9.31 13.55
CA LEU A 78 -7.32 -10.73 13.82
C LEU A 78 -6.04 -11.56 13.63
N VAL A 79 -5.32 -11.34 12.52
CA VAL A 79 -4.06 -12.06 12.23
C VAL A 79 -2.96 -11.71 13.23
N ASP A 80 -2.82 -10.44 13.60
CA ASP A 80 -1.84 -9.98 14.60
C ASP A 80 -2.14 -10.59 15.98
N GLY A 81 -3.40 -10.65 16.38
CA GLY A 81 -3.83 -11.31 17.61
C GLY A 81 -3.61 -12.82 17.57
N TYR A 82 -3.98 -13.48 16.47
CA TYR A 82 -3.79 -14.91 16.27
C TYR A 82 -2.30 -15.33 16.35
N ARG A 83 -1.39 -14.51 15.81
CA ARG A 83 0.06 -14.76 15.87
C ARG A 83 0.65 -14.68 17.29
N GLN A 84 0.00 -13.99 18.21
CA GLN A 84 0.42 -13.88 19.61
C GLN A 84 -0.06 -15.06 20.47
N LEU A 85 -0.97 -15.89 19.97
CA LEU A 85 -1.48 -17.05 20.69
C LEU A 85 -0.47 -18.20 20.72
N ASN A 86 -0.52 -19.00 21.78
CA ASN A 86 0.12 -20.32 21.80
C ASN A 86 -0.67 -21.33 20.95
N GLU A 87 -0.15 -22.54 20.80
CA GLU A 87 -0.77 -23.57 19.94
C GLU A 87 -2.19 -23.95 20.37
N ALA A 88 -2.47 -23.96 21.69
CA ALA A 88 -3.81 -24.22 22.20
C ALA A 88 -4.80 -23.09 21.81
N GLY A 89 -4.38 -21.83 21.93
CA GLY A 89 -5.19 -20.68 21.53
C GLY A 89 -5.43 -20.64 20.01
N LYS A 90 -4.41 -20.94 19.21
CA LYS A 90 -4.54 -21.06 17.75
C LYS A 90 -5.54 -22.15 17.37
N ALA A 91 -5.45 -23.33 18.00
CA ALA A 91 -6.36 -24.44 17.76
C ALA A 91 -7.81 -24.10 18.14
N ALA A 92 -8.01 -23.38 19.25
CA ALA A 92 -9.35 -22.95 19.67
C ALA A 92 -9.99 -22.00 18.65
N VAL A 93 -9.25 -21.01 18.16
CA VAL A 93 -9.74 -20.07 17.12
C VAL A 93 -10.06 -20.82 15.82
N GLN A 94 -9.19 -21.73 15.39
CA GLN A 94 -9.42 -22.55 14.19
C GLN A 94 -10.64 -23.46 14.33
N GLY A 95 -10.81 -24.10 15.50
CA GLY A 95 -11.96 -24.94 15.79
C GLY A 95 -13.27 -24.16 15.75
N PHE A 96 -13.30 -22.98 16.36
CA PHE A 96 -14.46 -22.09 16.32
C PHE A 96 -14.85 -21.71 14.89
N ILE A 97 -13.89 -21.23 14.09
CA ILE A 97 -14.14 -20.85 12.69
C ILE A 97 -14.64 -22.05 11.87
N ALA A 98 -14.01 -23.23 12.03
CA ALA A 98 -14.44 -24.46 11.37
C ALA A 98 -15.86 -24.87 11.75
N THR A 99 -16.24 -24.74 13.02
CA THR A 99 -17.61 -25.00 13.49
C THR A 99 -18.62 -24.03 12.85
N CYS A 100 -18.35 -22.73 12.81
CA CYS A 100 -19.23 -21.75 12.17
C CYS A 100 -19.45 -22.06 10.68
N ILE A 101 -18.37 -22.38 9.96
CA ILE A 101 -18.43 -22.73 8.54
C ILE A 101 -19.24 -24.02 8.33
N ASN A 102 -18.94 -25.09 9.08
CA ASN A 102 -19.59 -26.39 8.91
C ASN A 102 -21.07 -26.39 9.31
N THR A 103 -21.45 -25.56 10.29
CA THR A 103 -22.85 -25.44 10.74
C THR A 103 -23.63 -24.39 9.97
N GLY A 104 -22.98 -23.58 9.13
CA GLY A 104 -23.57 -22.43 8.46
C GLY A 104 -23.95 -21.28 9.41
N SER A 105 -23.73 -21.43 10.73
CA SER A 105 -24.05 -20.41 11.72
C SER A 105 -23.07 -19.24 11.65
N MET A 106 -23.58 -18.01 11.73
CA MET A 106 -22.78 -16.78 11.65
C MET A 106 -21.96 -16.64 10.35
N THR A 107 -22.37 -17.32 9.28
CA THR A 107 -21.87 -17.07 7.92
C THR A 107 -22.71 -15.99 7.25
N ALA A 108 -22.11 -15.18 6.38
CA ALA A 108 -22.79 -14.09 5.68
C ALA A 108 -23.98 -14.53 4.79
N GLY A 109 -24.17 -15.84 4.60
CA GLY A 109 -25.31 -16.44 3.89
C GLY A 109 -26.54 -16.72 4.77
N GLY A 110 -26.47 -16.49 6.08
CA GLY A 110 -27.62 -16.60 7.00
C GLY A 110 -28.35 -15.27 7.16
N GLU A 111 -29.68 -15.29 7.08
CA GLU A 111 -30.55 -14.12 7.20
C GLU A 111 -30.20 -13.24 8.41
N GLY A 112 -29.69 -12.03 8.14
CA GLY A 112 -29.64 -10.91 9.08
C GLY A 112 -28.41 -10.83 9.99
N ALA A 113 -27.31 -10.23 9.51
CA ALA A 113 -26.39 -9.50 10.40
C ALA A 113 -25.55 -8.47 9.62
N SER A 114 -25.86 -7.18 9.84
CA SER A 114 -24.92 -6.08 9.64
C SER A 114 -24.00 -6.01 10.86
N ALA A 115 -22.69 -6.23 10.68
CA ALA A 115 -21.73 -6.09 11.77
C ALA A 115 -21.16 -4.66 11.81
N PRO A 116 -21.28 -3.91 12.92
CA PRO A 116 -20.62 -2.62 13.07
C PRO A 116 -19.17 -2.79 13.55
N ARG A 117 -18.26 -2.78 12.59
CA ARG A 117 -17.01 -1.99 12.52
C ARG A 117 -16.21 -1.74 13.82
N VAL A 118 -15.17 -2.55 14.03
CA VAL A 118 -13.98 -2.21 14.84
C VAL A 118 -13.22 -1.07 14.13
N LYS A 119 -13.73 0.16 14.25
CA LYS A 119 -13.25 1.32 13.47
C LYS A 119 -11.98 1.98 14.02
N ARG A 120 -11.80 1.99 15.35
CA ARG A 120 -10.86 2.94 15.98
C ARG A 120 -9.38 2.64 15.74
N LEU A 121 -8.95 1.37 15.78
CA LEU A 121 -7.54 1.04 15.56
C LEU A 121 -7.16 1.13 14.07
N ALA A 122 -8.07 0.70 13.20
CA ALA A 122 -7.98 0.84 11.75
C ALA A 122 -7.84 2.31 11.30
N GLU A 123 -8.68 3.19 11.86
CA GLU A 123 -8.67 4.62 11.57
C GLU A 123 -7.36 5.28 12.02
N ASN A 124 -6.83 4.91 13.19
CA ASN A 124 -5.53 5.41 13.67
C ASN A 124 -4.36 4.95 12.78
N ARG A 125 -4.34 3.69 12.33
CA ARG A 125 -3.30 3.18 11.41
C ARG A 125 -3.38 3.85 10.04
N ARG A 126 -4.60 4.04 9.52
CA ARG A 126 -4.82 4.73 8.25
C ARG A 126 -4.37 6.19 8.33
N ALA A 127 -4.76 6.91 9.37
CA ALA A 127 -4.32 8.29 9.60
C ALA A 127 -2.79 8.40 9.73
N ALA A 128 -2.14 7.44 10.40
CA ALA A 128 -0.68 7.42 10.52
C ALA A 128 0.03 7.17 9.17
N LEU A 129 -0.54 6.32 8.31
CA LEU A 129 -0.03 6.11 6.96
C LEU A 129 -0.23 7.33 6.07
N ASP A 130 -1.40 7.95 6.13
CA ASP A 130 -1.72 9.17 5.38
C ASP A 130 -0.77 10.33 5.77
N GLN A 131 -0.51 10.49 7.08
CA GLN A 131 0.44 11.50 7.58
C GLN A 131 1.88 11.22 7.11
N ARG A 132 2.36 9.98 7.24
CA ARG A 132 3.71 9.61 6.78
C ARG A 132 3.88 9.77 5.28
N MET A 133 2.86 9.43 4.51
CA MET A 133 2.84 9.65 3.07
C MET A 133 2.99 11.14 2.76
N ALA A 134 2.20 12.00 3.41
CA ALA A 134 2.27 13.45 3.21
C ALA A 134 3.66 14.01 3.53
N GLU A 135 4.24 13.62 4.68
CA GLU A 135 5.61 14.02 5.08
C GLU A 135 6.68 13.54 4.08
N ASN A 136 6.55 12.31 3.56
CA ASN A 136 7.47 11.75 2.57
C ASN A 136 7.39 12.48 1.23
N VAL A 137 6.18 12.80 0.77
CA VAL A 137 5.95 13.57 -0.47
C VAL A 137 6.52 14.98 -0.31
N GLU A 138 6.24 15.66 0.80
CA GLU A 138 6.75 17.01 1.06
C GLU A 138 8.28 17.04 1.05
N ARG A 139 8.91 16.10 1.78
CA ARG A 139 10.37 15.98 1.81
C ARG A 139 10.96 15.72 0.42
N ALA A 140 10.36 14.81 -0.34
CA ALA A 140 10.82 14.46 -1.68
C ALA A 140 10.71 15.64 -2.64
N MET A 141 9.60 16.39 -2.59
CA MET A 141 9.37 17.55 -3.45
C MET A 141 10.30 18.72 -3.10
N ALA A 142 10.55 18.95 -1.81
CA ALA A 142 11.52 19.96 -1.37
C ALA A 142 12.93 19.68 -1.91
N GLU A 143 13.36 18.42 -1.89
CA GLU A 143 14.67 18.02 -2.45
C GLU A 143 14.72 18.21 -3.97
N VAL A 144 13.63 17.90 -4.69
CA VAL A 144 13.54 18.16 -6.13
C VAL A 144 13.69 19.65 -6.44
N GLU A 145 13.04 20.53 -5.68
CA GLU A 145 13.18 22.00 -5.86
C GLU A 145 14.59 22.49 -5.51
N ARG A 146 15.18 21.99 -4.42
CA ARG A 146 16.58 22.30 -4.08
C ARG A 146 17.52 21.96 -5.24
N LEU A 147 17.43 20.74 -5.78
CA LEU A 147 18.26 20.32 -6.91
C LEU A 147 18.02 21.14 -8.18
N LYS A 148 16.79 21.64 -8.40
CA LYS A 148 16.50 22.56 -9.51
C LYS A 148 17.20 23.91 -9.32
N THR A 149 17.14 24.49 -8.12
CA THR A 149 17.78 25.79 -7.84
C THR A 149 19.30 25.72 -7.93
N GLU A 150 19.93 24.66 -7.42
CA GLU A 150 21.38 24.43 -7.52
C GLU A 150 21.83 24.29 -8.98
N ARG A 151 21.07 23.56 -9.81
CA ARG A 151 21.35 23.45 -11.25
C ARG A 151 21.23 24.78 -11.96
N ALA A 152 20.18 25.56 -11.69
CA ALA A 152 19.99 26.88 -12.29
C ALA A 152 21.11 27.87 -11.93
N GLY A 153 21.63 27.80 -10.70
CA GLY A 153 22.79 28.59 -10.27
C GLY A 153 24.09 28.18 -10.97
N LYS A 154 24.26 26.88 -11.25
CA LYS A 154 25.45 26.34 -11.94
C LYS A 154 25.46 26.62 -13.44
N THR A 155 24.31 26.81 -14.07
CA THR A 155 24.19 27.17 -15.50
C THR A 155 24.40 28.67 -15.74
N ARG A 156 24.33 29.51 -14.70
CA ARG A 156 24.51 30.97 -14.77
C ARG A 156 25.94 31.45 -14.47
N LYS A 157 26.84 30.54 -14.11
CA LYS A 157 28.25 30.81 -13.76
C LYS A 157 29.16 30.19 -14.80
#